data_AF-A0A6N9T111-F1
#
_entry.id   AF-A0A6N9T111-F1
#
_cell.length_a   1.000
_cell.length_b   1.000
_cell.length_c   1.000
_cell.angle_alpha   90.00
_cell.angle_beta   90.00
_cell.angle_gamma   90.00
#
_symmetry.space_group_name_H-M   'P 1'
#
loop_
_entity.id
_entity.type
_entity.pdbx_description
1 polymer ?
#
loop_
_entity_poly.entity_id
_entity_poly.type
_entity_poly.pdbx_seq_one_letter_code
_entity_poly.pdbx_strand_id
1 'polypeptide(L)'
;MAYEIRPSRALDAEFRKAALAQIDRALNDLRQEEGDPHEAVHEARKRFKKLRGLVRLLRPADEHLYGELNAAFRDGARGLSGVRDKAALIEAFDDLVAGFDDKLRVRSLASVRRKLVAERDGAAEHEGELADAGRHAAQALEQTRSKVEAFQIGGGRHDAKKAGRLLAAGAGKTYARARTALRRAEKTRKAEDLHELRKRVKYHWMHLRLLAPAWPEAFEAPIDLAKTIADDLGRDHDFAVMRAEIRADAKAFGDEETLSLLLALVDRKQSELRERGLAEARRLLIETDENFATRIEALYRLAARETGSAMPAEAPSAEQRVA
;
A
#
# COMPACT_ATOMS: atom_id res chain seq x y z
N MET A 1 -3.64 -12.97 -10.71
CA MET A 1 -3.18 -13.70 -9.51
C MET A 1 -3.29 -12.82 -8.27
N ALA A 2 -3.71 -13.43 -7.16
CA ALA A 2 -3.92 -12.77 -5.88
C ALA A 2 -2.59 -12.47 -5.16
N TYR A 3 -2.55 -11.36 -4.42
CA TYR A 3 -1.41 -10.95 -3.60
C TYR A 3 -1.64 -11.50 -2.19
N GLU A 4 -1.29 -12.77 -1.99
CA GLU A 4 -1.66 -13.59 -0.83
C GLU A 4 -0.60 -14.66 -0.53
N ILE A 5 -0.59 -15.21 0.70
CA ILE A 5 0.27 -16.34 1.11
C ILE A 5 -0.62 -17.43 1.71
N ARG A 6 -0.69 -18.59 1.04
CA ARG A 6 -1.56 -19.69 1.47
C ARG A 6 -0.90 -20.57 2.55
N PRO A 7 -1.55 -20.78 3.72
CA PRO A 7 -1.03 -21.62 4.79
C PRO A 7 -0.75 -23.08 4.39
N SER A 8 -1.50 -23.60 3.41
CA SER A 8 -1.40 -24.98 2.90
C SER A 8 -0.25 -25.24 1.94
N ARG A 9 0.57 -24.22 1.64
CA ARG A 9 1.69 -24.32 0.70
C ARG A 9 3.00 -23.91 1.38
N ALA A 10 4.12 -24.32 0.78
CA ALA A 10 5.43 -23.91 1.23
C ALA A 10 5.58 -22.38 1.11
N LEU A 11 6.09 -21.75 2.18
CA LEU A 11 6.14 -20.29 2.31
C LEU A 11 7.00 -19.63 1.22
N ASP A 12 8.13 -20.24 0.89
CA ASP A 12 9.03 -19.76 -0.14
C ASP A 12 8.40 -19.88 -1.55
N ALA A 13 7.63 -20.94 -1.82
CA ALA A 13 6.88 -21.08 -3.05
C ALA A 13 5.80 -19.99 -3.21
N GLU A 14 5.02 -19.72 -2.15
CA GLU A 14 4.02 -18.64 -2.18
C GLU A 14 4.67 -17.25 -2.27
N PHE A 15 5.82 -17.04 -1.62
CA PHE A 15 6.62 -15.83 -1.81
C PHE A 15 7.05 -15.65 -3.26
N ARG A 16 7.69 -16.66 -3.87
CA ARG A 16 8.15 -16.61 -5.26
C ARG A 16 7.00 -16.31 -6.19
N LYS A 17 5.88 -17.02 -6.04
CA LYS A 17 4.67 -16.80 -6.82
C LYS A 17 4.14 -15.37 -6.69
N ALA A 18 3.99 -14.86 -5.47
CA ALA A 18 3.48 -13.51 -5.24
C ALA A 18 4.44 -12.43 -5.78
N ALA A 19 5.75 -12.59 -5.57
CA ALA A 19 6.78 -11.67 -6.02
C ALA A 19 6.88 -11.65 -7.55
N LEU A 20 7.05 -12.81 -8.19
CA LEU A 20 7.16 -12.93 -9.65
C LEU A 20 5.90 -12.38 -10.33
N ALA A 21 4.70 -12.67 -9.80
CA ALA A 21 3.47 -12.10 -10.35
C ALA A 21 3.42 -10.56 -10.26
N GLN A 22 4.02 -9.93 -9.24
CA GLN A 22 4.12 -8.46 -9.21
C GLN A 22 5.22 -7.94 -10.13
N ILE A 23 6.34 -8.65 -10.26
CA ILE A 23 7.43 -8.32 -11.20
C ILE A 23 6.90 -8.35 -12.63
N ASP A 24 6.29 -9.46 -13.05
CA ASP A 24 5.78 -9.63 -14.41
C ASP A 24 4.72 -8.58 -14.75
N ARG A 25 3.82 -8.26 -13.81
CA ARG A 25 2.84 -7.18 -13.99
C ARG A 25 3.51 -5.82 -14.11
N ALA A 26 4.47 -5.50 -13.26
CA ALA A 26 5.18 -4.23 -13.32
C ALA A 26 5.95 -4.09 -14.64
N LEU A 27 6.58 -5.16 -15.12
CA LEU A 27 7.25 -5.19 -16.42
C LEU A 27 6.26 -5.00 -17.56
N ASN A 28 5.09 -5.64 -17.50
CA ASN A 28 4.04 -5.42 -18.49
C ASN A 28 3.59 -3.96 -18.49
N ASP A 29 3.25 -3.41 -17.32
CA ASP A 29 2.83 -2.01 -17.15
C ASP A 29 3.90 -1.06 -17.74
N LEU A 30 5.19 -1.27 -17.44
CA LEU A 30 6.30 -0.41 -17.89
C LEU A 30 6.70 -0.56 -19.36
N ARG A 31 6.36 -1.68 -20.01
CA ARG A 31 6.73 -1.98 -21.40
C ARG A 31 5.59 -1.74 -22.38
N GLN A 32 4.40 -1.34 -21.92
CA GLN A 32 3.31 -1.02 -22.84
C GLN A 32 3.71 0.19 -23.68
N GLU A 33 3.68 0.02 -25.00
CA GLU A 33 3.89 1.12 -25.97
C GLU A 33 2.59 1.89 -26.24
N GLU A 34 1.45 1.24 -26.04
CA GLU A 34 0.11 1.83 -26.20
C GLU A 34 -0.51 2.17 -24.83
N GLY A 35 -1.11 3.35 -24.70
CA GLY A 35 -1.81 3.80 -23.49
C GLY A 35 -1.24 5.09 -22.92
N ASP A 36 -1.70 5.47 -21.73
CA ASP A 36 -1.20 6.63 -20.99
C ASP A 36 0.06 6.25 -20.18
N PRO A 37 1.26 6.79 -20.51
CA PRO A 37 2.49 6.51 -19.76
C PRO A 37 2.39 6.85 -18.27
N HIS A 38 1.58 7.83 -17.89
CA HIS A 38 1.38 8.20 -16.49
C HIS A 38 0.63 7.12 -15.71
N GLU A 39 -0.40 6.53 -16.30
CA GLU A 39 -1.17 5.43 -15.68
C GLU A 39 -0.31 4.16 -15.58
N ALA A 40 0.46 3.85 -16.62
CA ALA A 40 1.42 2.75 -16.62
C ALA A 40 2.44 2.87 -15.45
N VAL A 41 3.01 4.06 -15.27
CA VAL A 41 3.96 4.35 -14.18
C VAL A 41 3.28 4.29 -12.82
N HIS A 42 2.04 4.74 -12.70
CA HIS A 42 1.25 4.64 -11.48
C HIS A 42 0.99 3.19 -11.08
N GLU A 43 0.55 2.36 -12.02
CA GLU A 43 0.34 0.92 -11.76
C GLU A 43 1.65 0.23 -11.40
N ALA A 44 2.74 0.49 -12.12
CA ALA A 44 4.07 -0.01 -11.79
C ALA A 44 4.49 0.36 -10.36
N ARG A 45 4.31 1.63 -9.94
CA ARG A 45 4.57 2.08 -8.56
C ARG A 45 3.74 1.32 -7.54
N LYS A 46 2.48 1.00 -7.82
CA LYS A 46 1.66 0.14 -6.95
C LYS A 46 2.28 -1.26 -6.83
N ARG A 47 2.81 -1.83 -7.93
CA ARG A 47 3.50 -3.15 -7.91
C ARG A 47 4.80 -3.10 -7.12
N PHE A 48 5.66 -2.11 -7.31
CA PHE A 48 6.86 -1.90 -6.49
C PHE A 48 6.51 -1.80 -5.01
N LYS A 49 5.45 -1.08 -4.66
CA LYS A 49 5.02 -0.96 -3.26
C LYS A 49 4.59 -2.30 -2.67
N LYS A 50 3.87 -3.13 -3.44
CA LYS A 50 3.51 -4.51 -3.06
C LYS A 50 4.76 -5.37 -2.88
N LEU A 51 5.69 -5.38 -3.83
CA LEU A 51 6.96 -6.11 -3.70
C LEU A 51 7.71 -5.74 -2.42
N ARG A 52 7.78 -4.45 -2.11
CA ARG A 52 8.37 -3.94 -0.87
C ARG A 52 7.62 -4.40 0.39
N GLY A 53 6.29 -4.45 0.34
CA GLY A 53 5.47 -4.98 1.43
C GLY A 53 5.78 -6.46 1.68
N LEU A 54 5.84 -7.25 0.61
CA LEU A 54 6.13 -8.68 0.65
C LEU A 54 7.51 -8.99 1.25
N VAL A 55 8.59 -8.36 0.74
CA VAL A 55 9.94 -8.63 1.27
C VAL A 55 10.10 -8.15 2.71
N ARG A 56 9.37 -7.10 3.14
CA ARG A 56 9.34 -6.67 4.53
C ARG A 56 8.70 -7.70 5.46
N LEU A 57 7.67 -8.40 4.98
CA LEU A 57 7.03 -9.47 5.74
C LEU A 57 8.00 -10.64 5.97
N LEU A 58 8.86 -10.94 4.99
CA LEU A 58 9.83 -12.03 5.07
C LEU A 58 11.21 -11.63 5.55
N ARG A 59 11.43 -10.39 6.00
CA ARG A 59 12.71 -9.97 6.59
C ARG A 59 13.27 -10.95 7.64
N PRO A 60 12.46 -11.55 8.53
CA PRO A 60 12.99 -12.52 9.51
C PRO A 60 13.52 -13.82 8.89
N ALA A 61 13.13 -14.16 7.66
CA ALA A 61 13.57 -15.38 6.99
C ALA A 61 14.98 -15.23 6.41
N ASP A 62 15.29 -14.05 5.85
CA ASP A 62 16.58 -13.70 5.32
C ASP A 62 16.73 -12.16 5.33
N GLU A 63 17.55 -11.65 6.25
CA GLU A 63 17.76 -10.22 6.42
C GLU A 63 18.64 -9.63 5.30
N HIS A 64 19.59 -10.41 4.78
CA HIS A 64 20.47 -9.97 3.70
C HIS A 64 19.69 -9.82 2.39
N LEU A 65 18.95 -10.87 1.98
CA LEU A 65 18.10 -10.83 0.80
C LEU A 65 17.04 -9.73 0.90
N TYR A 66 16.43 -9.55 2.08
CA TYR A 66 15.54 -8.42 2.32
C TYR A 66 16.22 -7.09 2.01
N GLY A 67 17.44 -6.88 2.50
CA GLY A 67 18.21 -5.66 2.30
C GLY A 67 18.41 -5.36 0.81
N GLU A 68 18.89 -6.34 0.07
CA GLU A 68 19.13 -6.25 -1.37
C GLU A 68 17.83 -5.96 -2.16
N LEU A 69 16.79 -6.78 -1.96
CA LEU A 69 15.53 -6.66 -2.69
C LEU A 69 14.80 -5.35 -2.34
N ASN A 70 14.71 -4.99 -1.06
CA ASN A 70 14.06 -3.72 -0.68
C ASN A 70 14.85 -2.50 -1.16
N ALA A 71 16.18 -2.59 -1.29
CA ALA A 71 16.98 -1.52 -1.90
C ALA A 71 16.68 -1.41 -3.40
N ALA A 72 16.79 -2.51 -4.16
CA ALA A 72 16.50 -2.53 -5.59
C ALA A 72 15.08 -2.01 -5.90
N PHE A 73 14.06 -2.51 -5.20
CA PHE A 73 12.68 -2.04 -5.39
C PHE A 73 12.45 -0.59 -4.95
N ARG A 74 13.20 -0.10 -3.95
CA ARG A 74 13.14 1.30 -3.52
C ARG A 74 13.75 2.22 -4.57
N ASP A 75 14.89 1.83 -5.10
CA ASP A 75 15.68 2.65 -6.01
C ASP A 75 15.03 2.68 -7.39
N GLY A 76 14.56 1.54 -7.90
CA GLY A 76 13.75 1.48 -9.13
C GLY A 76 12.48 2.32 -9.05
N ALA A 77 11.75 2.25 -7.93
CA ALA A 77 10.55 3.07 -7.73
C ALA A 77 10.84 4.57 -7.54
N ARG A 78 12.05 4.97 -7.14
CA ARG A 78 12.41 6.38 -6.96
C ARG A 78 12.50 7.09 -8.31
N GLY A 79 13.05 6.44 -9.34
CA GLY A 79 13.09 7.01 -10.70
C GLY A 79 11.69 7.37 -11.21
N LEU A 80 10.71 6.52 -10.91
CA LEU A 80 9.29 6.71 -11.26
C LEU A 80 8.58 7.82 -10.47
N SER A 81 9.25 8.44 -9.49
CA SER A 81 8.65 9.47 -8.63
C SER A 81 8.82 10.91 -9.14
N GLY A 82 9.67 11.11 -10.16
CA GLY A 82 9.95 12.43 -10.74
C GLY A 82 8.76 13.07 -11.46
N VAL A 83 7.83 12.25 -11.95
CA VAL A 83 6.52 12.72 -12.39
C VAL A 83 5.70 12.98 -11.15
N ARG A 84 5.56 14.27 -10.82
CA ARG A 84 4.62 14.71 -9.78
C ARG A 84 3.28 14.08 -10.09
N ASP A 85 2.66 13.44 -9.11
CA ASP A 85 1.32 12.86 -9.24
C ASP A 85 0.29 14.01 -9.24
N LYS A 86 0.36 14.84 -10.29
CA LYS A 86 -0.55 15.97 -10.51
C LYS A 86 -1.98 15.46 -10.66
N ALA A 87 -2.14 14.24 -11.17
CA ALA A 87 -3.42 13.53 -11.16
C ALA A 87 -3.99 13.41 -9.75
N ALA A 88 -3.20 12.96 -8.76
CA ALA A 88 -3.65 12.92 -7.36
C ALA A 88 -4.01 14.31 -6.80
N LEU A 89 -3.31 15.38 -7.19
CA LEU A 89 -3.66 16.75 -6.76
C LEU A 89 -4.97 17.24 -7.40
N ILE A 90 -5.19 16.93 -8.67
CA ILE A 90 -6.45 17.25 -9.38
C ILE A 90 -7.60 16.46 -8.75
N GLU A 91 -7.42 15.16 -8.49
CA GLU A 91 -8.42 14.32 -7.82
C GLU A 91 -8.73 14.86 -6.41
N ALA A 92 -7.69 15.25 -5.65
CA ALA A 92 -7.86 15.87 -4.34
C ALA A 92 -8.62 17.18 -4.38
N PHE A 93 -8.35 18.01 -5.40
CA PHE A 93 -9.08 19.25 -5.63
C PHE A 93 -10.54 18.98 -6.01
N ASP A 94 -10.79 18.08 -6.96
CA ASP A 94 -12.12 17.78 -7.46
C ASP A 94 -13.00 17.20 -6.34
N ASP A 95 -12.47 16.30 -5.50
CA ASP A 95 -13.20 15.76 -4.35
C ASP A 95 -13.42 16.78 -3.23
N LEU A 96 -12.51 17.74 -3.05
CA LEU A 96 -12.71 18.85 -2.11
C LEU A 96 -13.91 19.70 -2.54
N VAL A 97 -13.99 20.00 -3.84
CA VAL A 97 -15.01 20.86 -4.44
C VAL A 97 -16.35 20.15 -4.57
N ALA A 98 -16.37 18.86 -4.88
CA ALA A 98 -17.59 18.06 -4.96
C ALA A 98 -18.36 17.99 -3.63
N GLY A 99 -17.66 18.11 -2.49
CA GLY A 99 -18.27 18.18 -1.16
C GLY A 99 -18.79 19.56 -0.76
N PHE A 100 -18.78 20.55 -1.66
CA PHE A 100 -19.12 21.94 -1.34
C PHE A 100 -20.31 22.44 -2.19
N ASP A 101 -21.43 22.72 -1.53
CA ASP A 101 -22.72 23.01 -2.19
C ASP A 101 -22.81 24.41 -2.83
N ASP A 102 -21.96 25.36 -2.41
CA ASP A 102 -21.98 26.74 -2.93
C ASP A 102 -21.35 26.82 -4.33
N LYS A 103 -22.21 26.66 -5.35
CA LYS A 103 -21.82 26.68 -6.77
C LYS A 103 -21.14 27.98 -7.21
N LEU A 104 -21.42 29.12 -6.58
CA LEU A 104 -20.79 30.40 -6.94
C LEU A 104 -19.34 30.43 -6.50
N ARG A 105 -19.08 29.97 -5.28
CA ARG A 105 -17.72 29.81 -4.75
C ARG A 105 -16.95 28.66 -5.42
N VAL A 106 -17.61 27.60 -5.85
CA VAL A 106 -16.97 26.56 -6.67
C VAL A 106 -16.44 27.14 -8.00
N ARG A 107 -17.20 28.05 -8.63
CA ARG A 107 -16.77 28.71 -9.88
C ARG A 107 -15.52 29.57 -9.71
N SER A 108 -15.31 30.22 -8.56
CA SER A 108 -14.09 31.01 -8.33
C SER A 108 -12.83 30.13 -8.26
N LEU A 109 -12.95 28.88 -7.83
CA LEU A 109 -11.83 27.92 -7.77
C LEU A 109 -11.41 27.36 -9.14
N ALA A 110 -12.11 27.70 -10.23
CA ALA A 110 -11.83 27.17 -11.56
C ALA A 110 -10.44 27.56 -12.11
N SER A 111 -9.85 28.68 -11.66
CA SER A 111 -8.48 29.05 -12.02
C SER A 111 -7.46 28.04 -11.48
N VAL A 112 -7.63 27.61 -10.23
CA VAL A 112 -6.74 26.65 -9.55
C VAL A 112 -6.76 25.32 -10.29
N ARG A 113 -7.96 24.81 -10.61
CA ARG A 113 -8.10 23.56 -11.37
C ARG A 113 -7.41 23.65 -12.74
N ARG A 114 -7.65 24.73 -13.48
CA ARG A 114 -7.02 24.96 -14.79
C ARG A 114 -5.49 24.97 -14.68
N LYS A 115 -4.94 25.62 -13.65
CA LYS A 115 -3.50 25.65 -13.40
C LYS A 115 -2.96 24.25 -13.09
N LEU A 116 -3.62 23.47 -12.23
CA LEU A 116 -3.20 22.09 -11.93
C LEU A 116 -3.21 21.19 -13.17
N VAL A 117 -4.24 21.32 -14.02
CA VAL A 117 -4.33 20.60 -15.30
C VAL A 117 -3.23 21.05 -16.27
N ALA A 118 -3.02 22.35 -16.43
CA ALA A 118 -1.96 22.88 -17.29
C ALA A 118 -0.56 22.43 -16.83
N GLU A 119 -0.31 22.34 -15.53
CA GLU A 119 0.96 21.81 -15.01
C GLU A 119 1.11 20.31 -15.19
N ARG A 120 0.02 19.54 -15.15
CA ARG A 120 0.04 18.12 -15.52
C ARG A 120 0.37 17.96 -17.01
N ASP A 121 -0.31 18.73 -17.86
CA ASP A 121 -0.19 18.63 -19.31
C ASP A 121 1.18 19.14 -19.79
N GLY A 122 1.73 20.19 -19.16
CA GLY A 122 3.10 20.66 -19.42
C GLY A 122 4.17 19.70 -18.90
N ALA A 123 3.86 18.83 -17.93
CA ALA A 123 4.78 17.77 -17.52
C ALA A 123 4.89 16.65 -18.57
N ALA A 124 3.96 16.56 -19.54
CA ALA A 124 4.05 15.63 -20.66
C ALA A 124 5.25 15.94 -21.59
N GLU A 125 5.80 17.16 -21.54
CA GLU A 125 7.04 17.51 -22.27
C GLU A 125 8.27 16.71 -21.77
N HIS A 126 8.16 16.00 -20.64
CA HIS A 126 9.20 15.15 -20.07
C HIS A 126 8.97 13.65 -20.33
N GLU A 127 8.16 13.29 -21.33
CA GLU A 127 7.91 11.88 -21.72
C GLU A 127 9.19 11.07 -21.95
N GLY A 128 10.24 11.69 -22.51
CA GLY A 128 11.55 11.04 -22.68
C GLY A 128 12.20 10.65 -21.35
N GLU A 129 12.19 11.53 -20.36
CA GLU A 129 12.70 11.23 -19.02
C GLU A 129 11.86 10.14 -18.32
N LEU A 130 10.54 10.14 -18.56
CA LEU A 130 9.64 9.12 -18.02
C LEU A 130 9.90 7.74 -18.62
N ALA A 131 10.12 7.68 -19.94
CA ALA A 131 10.51 6.46 -20.62
C ALA A 131 11.84 5.92 -20.09
N ASP A 132 12.83 6.79 -19.88
CA ASP A 132 14.14 6.43 -19.31
C ASP A 132 14.01 5.90 -17.88
N ALA A 133 13.22 6.58 -17.04
CA ALA A 133 12.90 6.13 -15.70
C ALA A 133 12.19 4.77 -15.70
N GLY A 134 11.28 4.55 -16.66
CA GLY A 134 10.60 3.28 -16.89
C GLY A 134 11.57 2.15 -17.22
N ARG A 135 12.53 2.39 -18.13
CA ARG A 135 13.57 1.41 -18.48
C ARG A 135 14.47 1.07 -17.29
N HIS A 136 14.91 2.07 -16.51
CA HIS A 136 15.69 1.82 -15.30
C HIS A 136 14.90 1.02 -14.25
N ALA A 137 13.61 1.32 -14.08
CA ALA A 137 12.74 0.57 -13.17
C ALA A 137 12.56 -0.89 -13.64
N ALA A 138 12.37 -1.12 -14.94
CA ALA A 138 12.27 -2.45 -15.52
C ALA A 138 13.57 -3.25 -15.31
N GLN A 139 14.73 -2.64 -15.55
CA GLN A 139 16.03 -3.27 -15.33
C GLN A 139 16.22 -3.67 -13.85
N ALA A 140 15.81 -2.82 -12.90
CA ALA A 140 15.87 -3.13 -11.48
C ALA A 140 15.01 -4.35 -11.13
N LEU A 141 13.83 -4.51 -11.75
CA LEU A 141 12.97 -5.68 -11.57
C LEU A 141 13.62 -6.96 -12.12
N GLU A 142 14.16 -6.89 -13.34
CA GLU A 142 14.85 -8.01 -13.99
C GLU A 142 16.04 -8.53 -13.18
N GLN A 143 16.88 -7.61 -12.67
CA GLN A 143 18.04 -7.95 -11.84
C GLN A 143 17.66 -8.65 -10.53
N THR A 144 16.45 -8.39 -10.00
CA THR A 144 15.97 -9.05 -8.78
C THR A 144 15.32 -10.41 -9.04
N ARG A 145 14.96 -10.72 -10.29
CA ARG A 145 14.17 -11.91 -10.63
C ARG A 145 14.86 -13.20 -10.23
N SER A 146 16.13 -13.37 -10.60
CA SER A 146 16.92 -14.56 -10.28
C SER A 146 17.09 -14.76 -8.76
N LYS A 147 17.26 -13.67 -8.01
CA LYS A 147 17.34 -13.70 -6.55
C LYS A 147 16.02 -14.15 -5.91
N VAL A 148 14.89 -13.69 -6.45
CA VAL A 148 13.56 -14.14 -6.02
C VAL A 148 13.39 -15.63 -6.34
N GLU A 149 13.71 -16.07 -7.55
CA GLU A 149 13.59 -17.48 -7.98
C GLU A 149 14.44 -18.43 -7.13
N ALA A 150 15.66 -18.01 -6.79
CA ALA A 150 16.58 -18.81 -5.98
C ALA A 150 16.24 -18.83 -4.48
N PHE A 151 15.36 -17.95 -3.99
CA PHE A 151 15.03 -17.88 -2.57
C PHE A 151 14.35 -19.17 -2.09
N GLN A 152 14.87 -19.76 -1.02
CA GLN A 152 14.33 -20.97 -0.40
C GLN A 152 14.33 -20.86 1.13
N ILE A 153 13.35 -21.50 1.76
CA ILE A 153 13.28 -21.63 3.22
C ILE A 153 13.29 -23.13 3.56
N GLY A 154 14.27 -23.57 4.35
CA GLY A 154 14.30 -24.95 4.88
C GLY A 154 14.38 -26.05 3.80
N GLY A 155 15.01 -25.74 2.66
CA GLY A 155 15.13 -26.66 1.51
C GLY A 155 13.84 -26.82 0.71
N GLY A 156 12.93 -25.83 0.73
CA GLY A 156 11.68 -25.83 -0.03
C GLY A 156 10.55 -26.69 0.56
N ARG A 157 10.75 -27.22 1.77
CA ARG A 157 9.74 -28.04 2.45
C ARG A 157 8.64 -27.17 3.07
N HIS A 158 7.42 -27.70 3.07
CA HIS A 158 6.31 -27.09 3.80
C HIS A 158 6.46 -27.34 5.30
N ASP A 159 6.87 -26.30 6.03
CA ASP A 159 6.90 -26.29 7.49
C ASP A 159 6.03 -25.14 8.01
N ALA A 160 4.77 -25.45 8.32
CA ALA A 160 3.79 -24.48 8.78
C ALA A 160 4.18 -23.80 10.10
N LYS A 161 4.87 -24.51 11.00
CA LYS A 161 5.30 -23.95 12.30
C LYS A 161 6.42 -22.94 12.10
N LYS A 162 7.39 -23.22 11.23
CA LYS A 162 8.44 -22.26 10.88
C LYS A 162 7.87 -21.08 10.08
N ALA A 163 7.01 -21.35 9.10
CA ALA A 163 6.38 -20.31 8.29
C ALA A 163 5.55 -19.33 9.14
N GLY A 164 4.69 -19.84 10.03
CA GLY A 164 3.89 -19.01 10.93
C GLY A 164 4.74 -18.09 11.81
N ARG A 165 5.82 -18.62 12.42
CA ARG A 165 6.78 -17.83 13.22
C ARG A 165 7.43 -16.70 12.42
N LEU A 166 7.90 -16.99 11.20
CA LEU A 166 8.55 -16.01 10.34
C LEU A 166 7.60 -14.88 9.92
N LEU A 167 6.39 -15.25 9.48
CA LEU A 167 5.35 -14.31 9.10
C LEU A 167 4.90 -13.44 10.27
N ALA A 168 4.63 -14.04 11.43
CA ALA A 168 4.27 -13.35 12.66
C ALA A 168 5.34 -12.34 13.08
N ALA A 169 6.62 -12.74 13.08
CA ALA A 169 7.72 -11.85 13.42
C ALA A 169 7.84 -10.66 12.44
N GLY A 170 7.61 -10.88 11.15
CA GLY A 170 7.69 -9.82 10.14
C GLY A 170 6.51 -8.85 10.20
N ALA A 171 5.30 -9.39 10.38
CA ALA A 171 4.09 -8.62 10.55
C ALA A 171 4.12 -7.81 11.86
N GLY A 172 4.54 -8.45 12.97
CA GLY A 172 4.73 -7.81 14.26
C GLY A 172 5.69 -6.62 14.22
N LYS A 173 6.86 -6.77 13.56
CA LYS A 173 7.80 -5.66 13.34
C LYS A 173 7.17 -4.48 12.58
N THR A 174 6.29 -4.75 11.62
CA THR A 174 5.61 -3.70 10.84
C THR A 174 4.52 -3.02 11.66
N TYR A 175 3.76 -3.80 12.42
CA TYR A 175 2.73 -3.34 13.34
C TYR A 175 3.32 -2.46 14.46
N ALA A 176 4.42 -2.87 15.09
CA ALA A 176 5.14 -2.09 16.12
C ALA A 176 5.58 -0.70 15.60
N ARG A 177 6.03 -0.64 14.34
CA ARG A 177 6.40 0.61 13.67
C ARG A 177 5.19 1.48 13.39
N ALA A 178 4.05 0.89 13.02
CA ALA A 178 2.79 1.62 12.86
C ALA A 178 2.32 2.21 14.19
N ARG A 179 2.36 1.45 15.28
CA ARG A 179 2.05 1.94 16.64
C ARG A 179 2.94 3.11 17.06
N THR A 180 4.24 3.01 16.79
CA THR A 180 5.19 4.09 17.08
C THR A 180 4.89 5.35 16.26
N ALA A 181 4.61 5.19 14.97
CA ALA A 181 4.22 6.30 14.11
C ALA A 181 2.89 6.93 14.55
N LEU A 182 1.92 6.13 15.00
CA LEU A 182 0.65 6.61 15.52
C LEU A 182 0.87 7.50 16.74
N ARG A 183 1.58 7.02 17.76
CA ARG A 183 1.90 7.81 18.97
C ARG A 183 2.56 9.14 18.63
N ARG A 184 3.47 9.14 17.67
CA ARG A 184 4.16 10.37 17.22
C ARG A 184 3.20 11.31 16.50
N ALA A 185 2.42 10.80 15.54
CA ALA A 185 1.44 11.59 14.79
C ALA A 185 0.35 12.18 15.69
N GLU A 186 -0.11 11.44 16.71
CA GLU A 186 -1.09 11.94 17.68
C GLU A 186 -0.55 13.12 18.50
N LYS A 187 0.73 13.03 18.91
CA LYS A 187 1.41 14.06 19.70
C LYS A 187 1.70 15.33 18.89
N THR A 188 2.21 15.19 17.68
CA THR A 188 2.74 16.34 16.92
C THR A 188 1.74 16.92 15.94
N ARG A 189 0.84 16.10 15.39
CA ARG A 189 -0.09 16.44 14.30
C ARG A 189 0.59 17.07 13.07
N LYS A 190 1.91 16.91 12.92
CA LYS A 190 2.69 17.44 11.81
C LYS A 190 2.48 16.59 10.56
N ALA A 191 2.46 17.24 9.39
CA ALA A 191 2.27 16.57 8.10
C ALA A 191 3.29 15.44 7.85
N GLU A 192 4.56 15.64 8.25
CA GLU A 192 5.60 14.62 8.13
C GLU A 192 5.32 13.35 8.94
N ASP A 193 4.77 13.51 10.16
CA ASP A 193 4.49 12.41 11.08
C ASP A 193 3.21 11.67 10.68
N LEU A 194 2.20 12.41 10.20
CA LEU A 194 0.99 11.84 9.58
C LEU A 194 1.33 11.07 8.31
N HIS A 195 2.22 11.59 7.47
CA HIS A 195 2.70 10.89 6.29
C HIS A 195 3.52 9.64 6.65
N GLU A 196 4.33 9.68 7.72
CA GLU A 196 5.00 8.49 8.24
C GLU A 196 4.00 7.44 8.72
N LEU A 197 2.98 7.83 9.50
CA LEU A 197 1.90 6.94 9.92
C LEU A 197 1.22 6.29 8.71
N ARG A 198 0.82 7.08 7.71
CA ARG A 198 0.24 6.57 6.47
C ARG A 198 1.11 5.50 5.82
N LYS A 199 2.42 5.75 5.68
CA LYS A 199 3.35 4.77 5.11
C LYS A 199 3.34 3.46 5.90
N ARG A 200 3.31 3.51 7.23
CA ARG A 200 3.28 2.32 8.09
C ARG A 200 1.96 1.57 8.01
N VAL A 201 0.83 2.27 8.06
CA VAL A 201 -0.50 1.66 7.89
C VAL A 201 -0.60 0.99 6.53
N LYS A 202 -0.08 1.60 5.46
CA LYS A 202 -0.10 0.98 4.13
C LYS A 202 0.72 -0.31 4.03
N TYR A 203 1.84 -0.42 4.76
CA TYR A 203 2.56 -1.70 4.87
C TYR A 203 1.78 -2.73 5.70
N HIS A 204 1.17 -2.30 6.80
CA HIS A 204 0.34 -3.18 7.61
C HIS A 204 -0.86 -3.72 6.82
N TRP A 205 -1.56 -2.86 6.08
CA TRP A 205 -2.61 -3.24 5.13
C TRP A 205 -2.17 -4.31 4.14
N MET A 206 -0.97 -4.15 3.54
CA MET A 206 -0.41 -5.16 2.65
C MET A 206 -0.14 -6.49 3.35
N HIS A 207 0.32 -6.46 4.61
CA HIS A 207 0.56 -7.66 5.40
C HIS A 207 -0.75 -8.36 5.76
N LEU A 208 -1.78 -7.63 6.16
CA LEU A 208 -3.11 -8.20 6.40
C LEU A 208 -3.64 -8.91 5.14
N ARG A 209 -3.51 -8.29 3.97
CA ARG A 209 -3.88 -8.94 2.68
C ARG A 209 -3.08 -10.20 2.37
N LEU A 210 -1.78 -10.20 2.64
CA LEU A 210 -0.94 -11.37 2.44
C LEU A 210 -1.33 -12.52 3.38
N LEU A 211 -1.75 -12.19 4.60
CA LEU A 211 -2.10 -13.15 5.65
C LEU A 211 -3.59 -13.54 5.64
N ALA A 212 -4.43 -12.82 4.90
CA ALA A 212 -5.87 -13.04 4.80
C ALA A 212 -6.28 -14.50 4.56
N PRO A 213 -5.58 -15.30 3.72
CA PRO A 213 -5.94 -16.70 3.53
C PRO A 213 -5.89 -17.58 4.78
N ALA A 214 -5.29 -17.11 5.89
CA ALA A 214 -5.34 -17.84 7.17
C ALA A 214 -6.72 -17.73 7.85
N TRP A 215 -7.47 -16.65 7.63
CA TRP A 215 -8.85 -16.49 8.10
C TRP A 215 -9.50 -15.30 7.38
N PRO A 216 -10.07 -15.51 6.17
CA PRO A 216 -10.55 -14.41 5.34
C PRO A 216 -11.55 -13.48 6.05
N GLU A 217 -12.53 -14.07 6.73
CA GLU A 217 -13.62 -13.36 7.41
C GLU A 217 -13.10 -12.48 8.56
N ALA A 218 -12.10 -12.96 9.32
CA ALA A 218 -11.51 -12.18 10.41
C ALA A 218 -10.61 -11.04 9.92
N PHE A 219 -10.06 -11.13 8.70
CA PHE A 219 -9.17 -10.11 8.15
C PHE A 219 -9.86 -9.08 7.26
N GLU A 220 -11.08 -9.32 6.78
CA GLU A 220 -11.82 -8.41 5.91
C GLU A 220 -11.96 -7.00 6.52
N ALA A 221 -12.59 -6.89 7.68
CA ALA A 221 -12.81 -5.58 8.33
C ALA A 221 -11.50 -4.84 8.69
N PRO A 222 -10.46 -5.47 9.26
CA PRO A 222 -9.16 -4.81 9.44
C PRO A 222 -8.48 -4.37 8.15
N ILE A 223 -8.61 -5.13 7.06
CA ILE A 223 -8.06 -4.77 5.74
C ILE A 223 -8.74 -3.50 5.23
N ASP A 224 -10.07 -3.44 5.30
CA ASP A 224 -10.82 -2.28 4.83
C ASP A 224 -10.55 -1.05 5.69
N LEU A 225 -10.52 -1.21 7.01
CA LEU A 225 -10.15 -0.13 7.92
C LEU A 225 -8.74 0.41 7.64
N ALA A 226 -7.76 -0.48 7.45
CA ALA A 226 -6.39 -0.08 7.12
C ALA A 226 -6.29 0.62 5.75
N LYS A 227 -7.12 0.23 4.79
CA LYS A 227 -7.24 0.91 3.49
C LYS A 227 -7.80 2.32 3.67
N THR A 228 -8.93 2.47 4.36
CA THR A 228 -9.57 3.76 4.64
C THR A 228 -8.60 4.74 5.30
N ILE A 229 -7.90 4.31 6.36
CA ILE A 229 -6.89 5.14 7.02
C ILE A 229 -5.76 5.56 6.06
N ALA A 230 -5.27 4.64 5.23
CA ALA A 230 -4.17 4.92 4.30
C ALA A 230 -4.57 5.86 3.16
N ASP A 231 -5.84 5.82 2.76
CA ASP A 231 -6.43 6.68 1.72
C ASP A 231 -6.73 8.07 2.31
N ASP A 232 -7.30 8.16 3.51
CA ASP A 232 -7.55 9.42 4.23
C ASP A 232 -6.28 10.22 4.50
N LEU A 233 -5.28 9.56 5.10
CA LEU A 233 -3.98 10.19 5.33
C LEU A 233 -3.22 10.42 4.01
N GLY A 234 -3.62 9.74 2.93
CA GLY A 234 -3.16 10.03 1.57
C GLY A 234 -3.69 11.37 1.08
N ARG A 235 -5.00 11.55 1.15
CA ARG A 235 -5.68 12.79 0.77
C ARG A 235 -5.20 13.99 1.60
N ASP A 236 -4.97 13.81 2.91
CA ASP A 236 -4.33 14.84 3.74
C ASP A 236 -2.93 15.24 3.24
N HIS A 237 -2.13 14.26 2.81
CA HIS A 237 -0.81 14.52 2.25
C HIS A 237 -0.89 15.24 0.91
N ASP A 238 -1.82 14.85 0.03
CA ASP A 238 -2.01 15.49 -1.28
C ASP A 238 -2.38 16.97 -1.09
N PHE A 239 -3.22 17.31 -0.11
CA PHE A 239 -3.49 18.70 0.26
C PHE A 239 -2.28 19.44 0.82
N ALA A 240 -1.41 18.77 1.59
CA ALA A 240 -0.17 19.39 2.06
C ALA A 240 0.79 19.71 0.90
N VAL A 241 0.85 18.84 -0.11
CA VAL A 241 1.62 19.07 -1.35
C VAL A 241 1.01 20.22 -2.15
N MET A 242 -0.31 20.21 -2.39
CA MET A 242 -1.01 21.29 -3.09
C MET A 242 -0.76 22.65 -2.44
N ARG A 243 -0.81 22.73 -1.10
CA ARG A 243 -0.49 23.96 -0.37
C ARG A 243 0.95 24.43 -0.61
N ALA A 244 1.90 23.51 -0.66
CA ALA A 244 3.29 23.86 -0.93
C ALA A 244 3.47 24.41 -2.35
N GLU A 245 2.77 23.85 -3.35
CA GLU A 245 2.81 24.34 -4.72
C GLU A 245 2.14 25.71 -4.87
N ILE A 246 0.96 25.91 -4.27
CA ILE A 246 0.30 27.22 -4.26
C ILE A 246 1.18 28.28 -3.59
N ARG A 247 1.88 27.94 -2.50
CA ARG A 247 2.79 28.89 -1.84
C ARG A 247 4.01 29.23 -2.68
N ALA A 248 4.48 28.32 -3.52
CA ALA A 248 5.65 28.54 -4.37
C ALA A 248 5.34 29.53 -5.51
N ASP A 249 4.11 29.54 -6.03
CA ASP A 249 3.69 30.44 -7.12
C ASP A 249 2.21 30.86 -7.02
N ALA A 250 1.86 31.57 -5.95
CA ALA A 250 0.47 31.92 -5.65
C ALA A 250 -0.25 32.63 -6.82
N LYS A 251 0.45 33.58 -7.46
CA LYS A 251 -0.11 34.38 -8.55
C LYS A 251 -0.55 33.54 -9.76
N ALA A 252 0.07 32.38 -9.97
CA ALA A 252 -0.32 31.50 -11.08
C ALA A 252 -1.57 30.65 -10.80
N PHE A 253 -1.98 30.50 -9.53
CA PHE A 253 -3.17 29.71 -9.16
C PHE A 253 -4.44 30.56 -9.03
N GLY A 254 -4.33 31.85 -8.68
CA GLY A 254 -5.48 32.75 -8.59
C GLY A 254 -5.19 34.03 -7.81
N ASP A 255 -6.23 34.84 -7.62
CA ASP A 255 -6.20 36.00 -6.73
C ASP A 255 -6.26 35.61 -5.24
N GLU A 256 -6.02 36.59 -4.38
CA GLU A 256 -5.94 36.38 -2.93
C GLU A 256 -7.26 35.84 -2.33
N GLU A 257 -8.40 36.29 -2.84
CA GLU A 257 -9.72 35.83 -2.39
C GLU A 257 -9.93 34.35 -2.72
N THR A 258 -9.63 33.95 -3.96
CA THR A 258 -9.73 32.57 -4.44
C THR A 258 -8.83 31.63 -3.64
N LEU A 259 -7.57 32.04 -3.42
CA LEU A 259 -6.62 31.21 -2.66
C LEU A 259 -6.98 31.13 -1.17
N SER A 260 -7.47 32.22 -0.58
CA SER A 260 -7.91 32.24 0.82
C SER A 260 -9.11 31.31 1.03
N LEU A 261 -10.08 31.34 0.11
CA LEU A 261 -11.21 30.42 0.11
C LEU A 261 -10.74 28.97 0.00
N LEU A 262 -9.88 28.66 -0.96
CA LEU A 262 -9.34 27.30 -1.15
C LEU A 262 -8.62 26.80 0.10
N LEU A 263 -7.71 27.61 0.66
CA LEU A 263 -6.93 27.23 1.83
C LEU A 263 -7.81 26.99 3.05
N ALA A 264 -8.88 27.77 3.23
CA ALA A 264 -9.87 27.53 4.29
C ALA A 264 -10.62 26.20 4.11
N LEU A 265 -11.02 25.86 2.87
CA LEU A 265 -11.63 24.57 2.56
C LEU A 265 -10.66 23.41 2.81
N VAL A 266 -9.41 23.57 2.39
CA VAL A 266 -8.35 22.59 2.63
C VAL A 266 -8.09 22.41 4.13
N ASP A 267 -8.02 23.50 4.92
CA ASP A 267 -7.82 23.44 6.38
C ASP A 267 -8.92 22.65 7.07
N ARG A 268 -10.18 22.92 6.70
CA ARG A 268 -11.34 22.15 7.21
C ARG A 268 -11.21 20.67 6.84
N LYS A 269 -10.97 20.36 5.57
CA LYS A 269 -10.93 18.98 5.09
C LYS A 269 -9.76 18.19 5.69
N GLN A 270 -8.58 18.79 5.79
CA GLN A 270 -7.42 18.18 6.44
C GLN A 270 -7.70 17.90 7.91
N SER A 271 -8.40 18.80 8.61
CA SER A 271 -8.77 18.58 10.02
C SER A 271 -9.69 17.36 10.17
N GLU A 272 -10.75 17.28 9.36
CA GLU A 272 -11.67 16.13 9.33
C GLU A 272 -10.94 14.80 9.04
N LEU A 273 -10.09 14.77 8.01
CA LEU A 273 -9.31 13.58 7.61
C LEU A 273 -8.34 13.13 8.71
N ARG A 274 -7.65 14.08 9.35
CA ARG A 274 -6.69 13.78 10.43
C ARG A 274 -7.39 13.26 11.67
N GLU A 275 -8.51 13.83 12.05
CA GLU A 275 -9.29 13.37 13.20
C GLU A 275 -9.82 11.96 12.99
N ARG A 276 -10.47 11.71 11.85
CA ARG A 276 -10.98 10.39 11.48
C ARG A 276 -9.85 9.36 11.37
N GLY A 277 -8.82 9.67 10.58
CA GLY A 277 -7.71 8.76 10.32
C GLY A 277 -6.94 8.35 11.59
N LEU A 278 -6.74 9.28 12.53
CA LEU A 278 -6.11 8.95 13.82
C LEU A 278 -7.05 8.15 14.74
N ALA A 279 -8.35 8.47 14.76
CA ALA A 279 -9.32 7.70 15.54
C ALA A 279 -9.44 6.25 15.07
N GLU A 280 -9.47 6.03 13.75
CA GLU A 280 -9.50 4.71 13.15
C GLU A 280 -8.16 3.98 13.33
N ALA A 281 -7.02 4.66 13.19
CA ALA A 281 -5.72 4.07 13.46
C ALA A 281 -5.57 3.58 14.91
N ARG A 282 -6.17 4.28 15.90
CA ARG A 282 -6.22 3.80 17.29
C ARG A 282 -6.95 2.47 17.41
N ARG A 283 -8.09 2.32 16.72
CA ARG A 283 -8.87 1.07 16.73
C ARG A 283 -8.10 -0.06 16.05
N LEU A 284 -7.53 0.21 14.88
CA LEU A 284 -6.77 -0.78 14.11
C LEU A 284 -5.52 -1.27 14.85
N LEU A 285 -4.84 -0.37 15.57
CA LEU A 285 -3.54 -0.62 16.20
C LEU A 285 -3.61 -0.81 17.73
N ILE A 286 -4.78 -1.23 18.23
CA ILE A 286 -5.09 -1.29 19.66
C ILE A 286 -4.27 -2.34 20.42
N GLU A 287 -4.00 -3.49 19.79
CA GLU A 287 -3.23 -4.58 20.40
C GLU A 287 -1.76 -4.20 20.58
N THR A 288 -1.04 -4.91 21.46
CA THR A 288 0.43 -4.90 21.46
C THR A 288 0.95 -5.66 20.25
N ASP A 289 2.17 -5.35 19.82
CA ASP A 289 2.81 -6.03 18.69
C ASP A 289 3.12 -7.51 18.98
N GLU A 290 3.38 -7.86 20.23
CA GLU A 290 3.54 -9.25 20.67
C GLU A 290 2.23 -10.04 20.58
N ASN A 291 1.11 -9.45 21.03
CA ASN A 291 -0.21 -10.08 20.96
C ASN A 291 -0.64 -10.26 19.50
N PHE A 292 -0.46 -9.22 18.68
CA PHE A 292 -0.72 -9.29 17.26
C PHE A 292 0.09 -10.40 16.59
N ALA A 293 1.41 -10.46 16.82
CA ALA A 293 2.28 -11.49 16.25
C ALA A 293 1.86 -12.90 16.70
N THR A 294 1.59 -13.08 17.99
CA THR A 294 1.15 -14.37 18.56
C THR A 294 -0.14 -14.85 17.92
N ARG A 295 -1.13 -13.94 17.74
CA ARG A 295 -2.37 -14.25 17.04
C ARG A 295 -2.12 -14.64 15.58
N ILE A 296 -1.30 -13.89 14.84
CA ILE A 296 -0.94 -14.22 13.45
C ILE A 296 -0.30 -15.61 13.35
N GLU A 297 0.64 -15.95 14.22
CA GLU A 297 1.27 -17.27 14.21
C GLU A 297 0.22 -18.37 14.44
N ALA A 298 -0.63 -18.20 15.46
CA ALA A 298 -1.66 -19.18 15.83
C ALA A 298 -2.64 -19.42 14.67
N LEU A 299 -3.18 -18.35 14.07
CA LEU A 299 -4.10 -18.44 12.95
C LEU A 299 -3.47 -19.13 11.74
N TYR A 300 -2.24 -18.74 11.38
CA TYR A 300 -1.54 -19.35 10.25
C TYR A 300 -1.31 -20.85 10.47
N ARG A 301 -0.91 -21.24 11.68
CA ARG A 301 -0.68 -22.66 12.03
C ARG A 301 -1.97 -23.46 12.07
N LEU A 302 -3.07 -22.88 12.51
CA LEU A 302 -4.39 -23.52 12.51
C LEU A 302 -4.86 -23.79 11.09
N ALA A 303 -4.90 -22.76 10.24
CA ALA A 303 -5.32 -22.87 8.84
C ALA A 303 -4.49 -23.88 8.04
N ALA A 304 -3.17 -23.93 8.29
CA ALA A 304 -2.29 -24.90 7.65
C ALA A 304 -2.61 -26.36 8.03
N ARG A 305 -3.17 -26.61 9.22
CA ARG A 305 -3.59 -27.95 9.67
C ARG A 305 -4.95 -28.35 9.11
N GLU A 306 -5.90 -27.43 9.11
CA GLU A 306 -7.28 -27.67 8.63
C GLU A 306 -7.29 -28.02 7.14
N THR A 307 -6.39 -27.42 6.34
CA THR A 307 -6.28 -27.75 4.91
C THR A 307 -5.70 -29.16 4.65
N GLY A 308 -5.05 -29.78 5.65
CA GLY A 308 -4.47 -31.12 5.55
C GLY A 308 -5.30 -32.21 6.24
N SER A 309 -6.36 -31.84 6.95
CA SER A 309 -7.17 -32.76 7.76
C SER A 309 -8.65 -32.53 7.48
N ALA A 310 -9.10 -32.92 6.29
CA ALA A 310 -10.52 -33.20 6.10
C ALA A 310 -10.85 -34.44 6.95
N MET A 311 -11.78 -34.29 7.90
CA MET A 311 -12.43 -35.45 8.52
C MET A 311 -12.89 -36.38 7.39
N PRO A 312 -12.52 -37.68 7.40
CA PRO A 312 -13.17 -38.62 6.48
C PRO A 312 -14.67 -38.50 6.74
N ALA A 313 -15.46 -38.37 5.66
CA ALA A 313 -16.90 -38.42 5.77
C ALA A 313 -17.27 -39.64 6.62
N GLU A 314 -18.09 -39.46 7.66
CA GLU A 314 -18.62 -40.59 8.40
C GLU A 314 -19.23 -41.54 7.38
N ALA A 315 -18.61 -42.73 7.23
CA ALA A 315 -19.22 -43.77 6.44
C ALA A 315 -20.59 -44.04 7.09
N PRO A 316 -21.70 -44.02 6.33
CA PRO A 316 -23.01 -44.27 6.91
C PRO A 316 -22.94 -45.57 7.69
N SER A 317 -23.28 -45.50 8.98
CA SER A 317 -23.31 -46.70 9.82
C SER A 317 -24.23 -47.72 9.15
N ALA A 318 -23.87 -49.00 9.23
CA ALA A 318 -24.63 -50.09 8.63
C ALA A 318 -26.09 -50.18 9.14
N GLU A 319 -26.46 -49.37 10.15
CA GLU A 319 -27.81 -49.26 10.70
C GLU A 319 -28.75 -48.31 9.92
N GLN A 320 -28.26 -47.55 8.93
CA GLN A 320 -29.12 -46.76 8.03
C GLN A 320 -29.52 -47.49 6.73
N ARG A 321 -29.34 -48.82 6.67
CA ARG A 321 -29.91 -49.67 5.62
C ARG A 321 -31.01 -50.58 6.18
N VAL A 322 -32.08 -49.99 6.70
CA VAL A 322 -33.34 -50.72 6.88
C VAL A 322 -34.51 -49.81 6.51
N ALA A 323 -35.21 -50.24 5.46
CA ALA A 323 -36.52 -49.83 4.92
C ALA A 323 -36.66 -48.41 4.34
#